data_AF-A0A7V1N886-F1
#
_entry.id   AF-A0A7V1N886-F1
#
_cell.length_a   1.000
_cell.length_b   1.000
_cell.length_c   1.000
_cell.angle_alpha   90.00
_cell.angle_beta   90.00
_cell.angle_gamma   90.00
#
_symmetry.space_group_name_H-M   'P 1'
#
loop_
_entity.id
_entity.type
_entity.pdbx_description
1 polymer ?
#
loop_
_entity_poly.entity_id
_entity_poly.type
_entity_poly.pdbx_seq_one_letter_code
_entity_poly.pdbx_strand_id
1 'polypeptide(L)'
;MENAKMWREFDRTQRALDSIGLFVVLVGVLSGIILIVVAPLLIKLAGVCIVAGSLLVGLYHYSFSLLMKAIRTMCSAMDLPPGDSTEGGSAGEPAAATGA
;
A
#
# COMPACT_ATOMS: atom_id res chain seq x y z
N MET A 1 -22.49 0.54 -9.60
CA MET A 1 -22.42 0.97 -8.18
C MET A 1 -21.86 -0.10 -7.24
N GLU A 2 -21.93 -1.40 -7.57
CA GLU A 2 -21.36 -2.48 -6.74
C GLU A 2 -19.82 -2.47 -6.65
N ASN A 3 -19.11 -2.24 -7.75
CA ASN A 3 -17.63 -2.18 -7.76
C ASN A 3 -17.09 -1.11 -6.81
N ALA A 4 -17.72 0.07 -6.74
CA ALA A 4 -17.31 1.15 -5.84
C ALA A 4 -17.51 0.80 -4.35
N LYS A 5 -18.50 -0.04 -4.01
CA LYS A 5 -18.68 -0.57 -2.65
C LYS A 5 -17.61 -1.63 -2.33
N MET A 6 -17.36 -2.54 -3.26
CA MET A 6 -16.36 -3.61 -3.11
C MET A 6 -14.96 -3.02 -2.87
N TRP A 7 -14.52 -2.05 -3.68
CA TRP A 7 -13.24 -1.37 -3.50
C TRP A 7 -13.13 -0.60 -2.16
N ARG A 8 -14.26 -0.06 -1.65
CA ARG A 8 -14.28 0.67 -0.38
C ARG A 8 -14.13 -0.26 0.82
N GLU A 9 -14.74 -1.45 0.79
CA GLU A 9 -14.52 -2.49 1.81
C GLU A 9 -13.12 -3.08 1.72
N PHE A 10 -12.59 -3.22 0.50
CA PHE A 10 -11.23 -3.68 0.25
C PHE A 10 -10.18 -2.70 0.80
N ASP A 11 -10.32 -1.40 0.52
CA ASP A 11 -9.45 -0.35 1.07
C ASP A 11 -9.48 -0.33 2.61
N ARG A 12 -10.67 -0.59 3.20
CA ARG A 12 -10.84 -0.63 4.66
C ARG A 12 -10.13 -1.84 5.27
N THR A 13 -10.26 -3.00 4.62
CA THR A 13 -9.58 -4.24 5.00
C THR A 13 -8.06 -4.11 4.84
N GLN A 14 -7.59 -3.48 3.76
CA GLN A 14 -6.16 -3.23 3.54
C GLN A 14 -5.58 -2.34 4.65
N ARG A 15 -6.25 -1.24 5.01
CA ARG A 15 -5.79 -0.37 6.11
C ARG A 15 -5.79 -1.09 7.46
N ALA A 16 -6.78 -1.94 7.71
CA ALA A 16 -6.82 -2.75 8.92
C ALA A 16 -5.63 -3.72 8.96
N LEU A 17 -5.36 -4.43 7.87
CA LEU A 17 -4.22 -5.34 7.73
C LEU A 17 -2.87 -4.62 7.87
N ASP A 18 -2.70 -3.44 7.25
CA ASP A 18 -1.49 -2.62 7.42
C ASP A 18 -1.30 -2.21 8.89
N SER A 19 -2.37 -1.79 9.57
CA SER A 19 -2.29 -1.40 10.99
C SER A 19 -1.91 -2.56 11.90
N ILE A 20 -2.45 -3.76 11.63
CA ILE A 20 -2.13 -4.98 12.37
C ILE A 20 -0.69 -5.41 12.08
N GLY A 21 -0.27 -5.38 10.81
CA GLY A 21 1.10 -5.68 10.42
C GLY A 21 2.11 -4.77 11.12
N LEU A 22 1.85 -3.46 11.14
CA LEU A 22 2.70 -2.48 11.81
C LEU A 22 2.76 -2.70 13.33
N PHE A 23 1.62 -3.04 13.94
CA PHE A 23 1.56 -3.40 15.36
C PHE A 23 2.40 -4.65 15.66
N VAL A 24 2.27 -5.72 14.86
CA VAL A 24 3.05 -6.96 15.02
C VAL A 24 4.54 -6.72 14.86
N VAL A 25 4.94 -5.91 13.87
CA VAL A 25 6.35 -5.52 13.67
C VAL A 25 6.88 -4.78 14.90
N LEU A 26 6.13 -3.80 15.40
CA LEU A 26 6.55 -2.99 16.55
C LEU A 26 6.73 -3.86 17.80
N VAL A 27 5.72 -4.67 18.13
CA VAL A 27 5.72 -5.54 19.32
C VAL A 27 6.78 -6.64 19.20
N GLY A 28 6.91 -7.24 18.01
CA GLY A 28 7.89 -8.29 17.73
C GLY A 28 9.33 -7.77 17.84
N VAL A 29 9.63 -6.60 17.26
CA VAL A 29 10.95 -5.98 17.39
C VAL A 29 11.25 -5.61 18.84
N LEU A 30 10.30 -4.99 19.55
CA LEU A 30 10.51 -4.60 20.95
C LEU A 30 10.79 -5.83 21.83
N SER A 31 9.97 -6.86 21.72
CA SER A 31 10.13 -8.10 22.50
C SER A 31 11.42 -8.83 22.16
N GLY A 32 11.79 -8.90 20.87
CA GLY A 32 13.06 -9.47 20.44
C GLY A 32 14.27 -8.73 21.02
N ILE A 33 14.27 -7.40 21.02
CA ILE A 33 15.34 -6.59 21.63
C ILE A 33 15.45 -6.86 23.13
N ILE A 34 14.34 -6.89 23.85
CA ILE A 34 14.32 -7.18 25.30
C ILE A 34 14.94 -8.54 25.59
N LEU A 35 14.60 -9.57 24.80
CA LEU A 35 15.17 -10.91 24.93
C LEU A 35 16.68 -10.92 24.66
N ILE A 36 17.17 -10.16 23.67
CA ILE A 36 18.60 -10.09 23.36
C ILE A 36 19.40 -9.45 24.52
N VAL A 37 18.83 -8.42 25.16
CA VAL A 37 19.52 -7.66 26.22
C VAL A 37 19.53 -8.42 27.54
N VAL A 38 18.39 -8.99 27.95
CA VAL A 38 18.19 -9.50 29.32
C VAL A 38 18.47 -11.01 29.43
N ALA A 39 18.30 -11.78 28.34
CA ALA A 39 18.27 -13.24 28.42
C ALA A 39 19.67 -13.90 28.26
N PRO A 40 19.85 -15.15 28.76
CA PRO A 40 21.07 -15.94 28.56
C PRO A 40 21.30 -16.33 27.08
N LEU A 41 22.54 -16.70 26.75
CA LEU A 41 23.06 -16.92 25.38
C LEU A 41 22.14 -17.70 24.43
N LEU A 42 21.54 -18.81 24.89
CA LEU A 42 20.63 -19.63 24.07
C LEU A 42 19.34 -18.88 23.67
N ILE A 43 18.83 -18.02 24.55
CA ILE A 43 17.60 -17.25 24.33
C ILE A 43 17.89 -16.00 23.49
N LYS A 44 19.13 -15.47 23.53
CA LYS A 44 19.54 -14.36 22.65
C LYS A 44 19.38 -14.71 21.18
N LEU A 45 19.71 -15.94 20.78
CA LEU A 45 19.53 -16.41 19.41
C LEU A 45 18.04 -16.37 19.01
N ALA A 46 17.15 -16.82 19.90
CA ALA A 46 15.71 -16.73 19.68
C ALA A 46 15.25 -15.27 19.54
N GLY A 47 15.77 -14.35 20.36
CA GLY A 47 15.53 -12.92 20.23
C GLY A 47 15.93 -12.37 18.85
N VAL A 48 17.10 -12.75 18.33
CA VAL A 48 17.55 -12.37 16.97
C VAL A 48 16.59 -12.91 15.91
N CYS A 49 16.15 -14.17 16.03
CA CYS A 49 15.17 -14.76 15.11
C CYS A 49 13.81 -14.03 15.16
N ILE A 50 13.37 -13.60 16.34
CA ILE A 50 12.13 -12.83 16.52
C ILE A 50 12.25 -11.46 15.84
N VAL A 51 13.37 -10.76 16.00
CA VAL A 51 13.61 -9.47 15.32
C VAL A 51 13.62 -9.67 13.80
N ALA A 52 14.37 -10.66 13.31
CA ALA A 52 14.45 -10.96 11.88
C ALA A 52 13.09 -11.34 11.30
N GLY A 53 12.32 -12.20 11.98
CA GLY A 53 10.98 -12.60 11.59
C GLY A 53 10.00 -11.43 11.56
N SER A 54 10.09 -10.53 12.54
CA SER A 54 9.26 -9.32 12.59
C SER A 54 9.55 -8.39 11.41
N LEU A 55 10.82 -8.20 11.06
CA LEU A 55 11.20 -7.42 9.87
C LEU A 55 10.69 -8.06 8.57
N LEU A 56 10.78 -9.39 8.45
CA LEU A 56 10.24 -10.15 7.32
C LEU A 56 8.72 -9.96 7.17
N VAL A 57 7.97 -10.01 8.27
CA VAL A 57 6.53 -9.73 8.28
C VAL A 57 6.24 -8.30 7.85
N GLY A 58 7.03 -7.33 8.32
CA GLY A 58 6.91 -5.93 7.88
C GLY A 58 7.16 -5.76 6.38
N LEU A 59 8.17 -6.43 5.84
CA LEU A 59 8.50 -6.42 4.42
C LEU A 59 7.38 -7.05 3.57
N TYR A 60 6.78 -8.13 4.07
CA TYR A 60 5.63 -8.78 3.44
C TYR A 60 4.43 -7.83 3.36
N HIS A 61 4.06 -7.18 4.47
CA HIS A 61 2.96 -6.21 4.48
C HIS A 61 3.23 -5.04 3.54
N TYR A 62 4.46 -4.51 3.52
CA TYR A 62 4.84 -3.44 2.60
C TYR A 62 4.70 -3.87 1.13
N SER A 63 5.20 -5.05 0.79
CA SER A 63 5.11 -5.61 -0.56
C SER A 63 3.66 -5.87 -0.99
N PHE A 64 2.84 -6.39 -0.07
CA PHE A 64 1.42 -6.59 -0.28
C PHE A 64 0.69 -5.27 -0.55
N SER A 65 0.98 -4.23 0.22
CA SER A 65 0.38 -2.91 0.01
C SER A 65 0.77 -2.26 -1.31
N LEU A 66 2.00 -2.49 -1.81
CA LEU A 66 2.41 -2.06 -3.15
C LEU A 66 1.69 -2.85 -4.26
N LEU A 67 1.59 -4.17 -4.11
CA LEU A 67 0.89 -5.04 -5.06
C LEU A 67 -0.58 -4.63 -5.21
N MET A 68 -1.25 -4.35 -4.09
CA MET A 68 -2.66 -3.95 -4.07
C MET A 68 -2.88 -2.60 -4.75
N LYS A 69 -1.95 -1.64 -4.56
CA LYS A 69 -1.97 -0.37 -5.30
C LYS A 69 -1.80 -0.59 -6.81
N ALA A 70 -0.89 -1.48 -7.20
CA ALA A 70 -0.66 -1.80 -8.61
C ALA A 70 -1.89 -2.46 -9.27
N ILE A 71 -2.53 -3.42 -8.58
CA ILE A 71 -3.75 -4.07 -9.05
C ILE A 71 -4.88 -3.04 -9.23
N ARG A 72 -5.06 -2.13 -8.27
CA ARG A 72 -6.06 -1.06 -8.38
C ARG A 72 -5.82 -0.20 -9.62
N THR A 73 -4.58 0.20 -9.88
CA THR A 73 -4.23 0.99 -11.07
C THR A 73 -4.54 0.22 -12.36
N MET A 74 -4.21 -1.07 -12.44
CA MET A 74 -4.50 -1.88 -13.62
C MET A 74 -5.98 -2.11 -13.84
N CYS A 75 -6.75 -2.46 -12.81
CA CYS A 75 -8.21 -2.65 -12.94
C CYS A 75 -8.92 -1.35 -13.32
N SER A 76 -8.51 -0.22 -12.73
CA SER A 76 -9.08 1.10 -13.08
C SER A 76 -8.75 1.52 -14.51
N ALA A 77 -7.62 1.08 -15.06
CA ALA A 77 -7.25 1.33 -16.45
C ALA A 77 -7.99 0.44 -17.46
N MET A 78 -8.37 -0.78 -17.07
CA MET A 78 -9.14 -1.71 -17.91
C MET A 78 -10.65 -1.42 -17.91
N ASP A 79 -11.18 -0.74 -16.88
CA ASP A 79 -12.57 -0.28 -16.80
C ASP A 79 -12.84 1.00 -17.62
N LEU A 80 -11.82 1.62 -18.24
CA LEU A 80 -12.07 2.65 -19.25
C LEU A 80 -12.63 1.96 -20.50
N PRO A 81 -13.84 2.32 -20.98
CA PRO A 81 -14.25 1.90 -22.32
C PRO A 81 -13.18 2.38 -23.31
N PRO A 82 -12.96 1.67 -24.44
CA PRO A 82 -12.16 2.20 -25.53
C PRO A 82 -12.80 3.52 -25.97
N GLY A 83 -12.31 4.61 -25.40
CA GLY A 83 -12.67 5.96 -25.75
C GLY A 83 -12.08 6.18 -27.11
N ASP A 84 -12.98 6.14 -28.08
CA ASP A 84 -12.90 6.71 -29.42
C ASP A 84 -11.66 7.60 -29.55
N SER A 85 -10.69 7.14 -30.33
CA SER A 85 -9.60 7.96 -30.85
C SER A 85 -10.21 8.95 -31.85
N THR A 86 -11.05 9.87 -31.38
CA THR A 86 -11.45 11.03 -32.14
C THR A 86 -10.27 11.99 -32.07
N GLU A 87 -9.47 11.96 -33.12
CA GLU A 87 -8.46 12.95 -33.45
C GLU A 87 -9.01 14.37 -33.26
N GLY A 88 -8.67 15.00 -32.14
CA GLY A 88 -8.78 16.43 -31.93
C GLY A 88 -7.67 17.14 -32.70
N GLY A 89 -7.82 17.22 -34.02
CA GLY A 89 -6.91 17.91 -34.94
C GLY A 89 -7.27 19.38 -35.14
N SER A 90 -6.63 20.22 -34.34
CA SER A 90 -5.99 21.50 -34.70
C SER A 90 -6.79 22.72 -35.24
N ALA A 91 -6.41 23.85 -34.63
CA ALA A 91 -6.39 25.22 -35.13
C ALA A 91 -7.75 25.92 -35.30
N GLY A 92 -8.05 27.05 -34.69
CA GLY A 92 -7.20 28.04 -34.06
C GLY A 92 -7.72 29.41 -34.49
N GLU A 93 -8.24 30.20 -33.56
CA GLU A 93 -8.28 31.66 -33.73
C GLU A 93 -8.49 32.34 -32.37
N PRO A 94 -7.67 33.36 -32.01
CA PRO A 94 -7.82 34.12 -30.79
C PRO A 94 -8.49 35.48 -31.08
N ALA A 95 -9.46 35.88 -30.27
CA ALA A 95 -9.85 37.29 -30.12
C ALA A 95 -10.41 37.47 -28.70
N ALA A 96 -9.57 37.90 -27.77
CA ALA A 96 -9.30 39.31 -27.45
C ALA A 96 -10.23 39.79 -26.32
N ALA A 97 -9.56 40.21 -25.25
CA ALA A 97 -10.10 40.78 -24.03
C ALA A 97 -10.80 42.14 -24.26
N THR A 98 -11.31 42.68 -23.15
CA THR A 98 -11.80 44.06 -22.87
C THR A 98 -13.33 44.11 -22.83
N GLY A 99 -14.03 44.47 -21.77
CA GLY A 99 -13.67 45.30 -20.60
C GLY A 99 -14.54 46.56 -20.62
N ALA A 100 -15.37 46.71 -19.59
CA ALA A 100 -16.32 47.80 -19.28
C ALA A 100 -17.70 47.73 -19.96
#